data_AF-A0A3L8BUA8-F1
#
_entry.id   AF-A0A3L8BUA8-F1
#
_cell.length_a   1.000
_cell.length_b   1.000
_cell.length_c   1.000
_cell.angle_alpha   90.00
_cell.angle_beta   90.00
_cell.angle_gamma   90.00
#
_symmetry.space_group_name_H-M   'P 1'
#
loop_
_entity.id
_entity.type
_entity.pdbx_description
1 polymer ?
#
loop_
_entity_poly.entity_id
_entity_poly.type
_entity_poly.pdbx_seq_one_letter_code
_entity_poly.pdbx_strand_id
1 'polypeptide(L)'
;RAKKPGDPWSGDMAFPGGRKQVEDATLRDTAIRETWEETGLDLFHHADFKLKLPHQLTRSHRNNTPMIVTPFLFHWRGDDDINLNHECDDALWIPLSFFNDDVMRSSLIWKQGHFSLQMPCYRYGEKTVWGLTLRMLDQIRKRPELFA
;
A
#
# COMPACT_ATOMS: atom_id res chain seq x y z
N ARG A 1 9.13 2.07 0.69
CA ARG A 1 9.41 2.32 2.12
C ARG A 1 10.90 2.43 2.34
N ALA A 2 11.36 3.28 3.25
CA ALA A 2 12.77 3.39 3.58
C ALA A 2 13.34 2.09 4.16
N LYS A 3 14.57 1.74 3.81
CA LYS A 3 15.26 0.57 4.40
C LYS A 3 15.57 0.83 5.88
N LYS A 4 15.06 -0.02 6.77
CA LYS A 4 15.27 0.05 8.22
C LYS A 4 15.99 -1.23 8.68
N PRO A 5 17.17 -1.13 9.33
CA PRO A 5 17.88 -2.31 9.82
C PRO A 5 17.01 -3.17 10.73
N GLY A 6 16.87 -4.46 10.41
CA GLY A 6 16.06 -5.41 11.17
C GLY A 6 14.59 -5.50 10.77
N ASP A 7 14.12 -4.71 9.80
CA ASP A 7 12.79 -4.85 9.20
C ASP A 7 12.88 -5.56 7.83
N PRO A 8 12.45 -6.83 7.72
CA PRO A 8 12.56 -7.63 6.50
C PRO A 8 11.69 -7.15 5.35
N TRP A 9 10.79 -6.18 5.58
CA TRP A 9 9.90 -5.60 4.56
C TRP A 9 10.22 -4.13 4.29
N SER A 10 11.27 -3.61 4.93
CA SER A 10 11.80 -2.31 4.58
C SER A 10 12.38 -2.35 3.17
N GLY A 11 12.07 -1.33 2.37
CA GLY A 11 12.33 -1.34 0.93
C GLY A 11 11.20 -1.91 0.06
N ASP A 12 10.18 -2.58 0.61
CA ASP A 12 9.04 -3.04 -0.18
C ASP A 12 8.10 -1.87 -0.59
N MET A 13 7.38 -2.10 -1.69
CA MET A 13 6.29 -1.22 -2.10
C MET A 13 5.10 -1.37 -1.17
N ALA A 14 4.61 -0.24 -0.66
CA ALA A 14 3.43 -0.15 0.16
C ALA A 14 2.65 1.12 -0.19
N PHE A 15 1.35 1.09 0.05
CA PHE A 15 0.57 2.32 0.14
C PHE A 15 0.97 3.09 1.41
N PRO A 16 0.78 4.42 1.41
CA PRO A 16 0.98 5.22 2.62
C PRO A 16 0.03 4.77 3.73
N GLY A 17 0.48 4.90 4.97
CA GLY A 17 -0.33 4.52 6.13
C GLY A 17 0.48 4.02 7.31
N GLY A 18 -0.18 3.96 8.47
CA GLY A 18 0.47 3.55 9.70
C GLY A 18 -0.53 3.10 10.76
N ARG A 19 -0.13 3.26 12.03
CA ARG A 19 -0.93 2.80 13.16
C ARG A 19 -1.91 3.89 13.58
N LYS A 20 -3.12 3.48 13.97
CA LYS A 20 -4.08 4.38 14.58
C LYS A 20 -3.50 4.97 15.87
N GLN A 21 -3.52 6.29 15.97
CA GLN A 21 -3.18 7.03 17.19
C GLN A 21 -4.45 7.29 18.03
N VAL A 22 -4.27 7.75 19.28
CA VAL A 22 -5.41 7.98 20.19
C VAL A 22 -6.23 9.19 19.73
N GLU A 23 -5.56 10.15 19.09
CA GLU A 23 -6.10 11.38 18.53
C GLU A 23 -6.91 11.15 17.24
N ASP A 24 -6.63 10.06 16.51
CA ASP A 24 -7.37 9.72 15.30
C ASP A 24 -8.82 9.32 15.68
N ALA A 25 -9.82 10.08 15.25
CA ALA A 25 -11.22 9.78 15.53
C ALA A 25 -11.67 8.46 14.86
N THR A 26 -11.18 8.20 13.64
CA THR A 26 -11.47 6.99 12.86
C THR A 26 -10.22 6.43 12.19
N LEU A 27 -10.30 5.17 11.72
CA LEU A 27 -9.22 4.58 10.89
C LEU A 27 -9.02 5.30 9.55
N ARG A 28 -10.04 6.02 9.06
CA ARG A 28 -9.91 6.82 7.85
C ARG A 28 -9.07 8.06 8.14
N ASP A 29 -9.26 8.68 9.30
CA ASP A 29 -8.47 9.85 9.72
C ASP A 29 -7.01 9.46 9.92
N THR A 30 -6.74 8.26 10.45
CA THR A 30 -5.38 7.67 10.44
C THR A 30 -4.80 7.61 9.03
N ALA A 31 -5.54 7.09 8.04
CA ALA A 31 -5.03 6.99 6.67
C ALA A 31 -4.75 8.36 6.04
N ILE A 32 -5.60 9.36 6.31
CA ILE A 32 -5.41 10.74 5.85
C ILE A 32 -4.15 11.35 6.46
N ARG A 33 -4.02 11.27 7.80
CA ARG A 33 -2.87 11.81 8.53
C ARG A 33 -1.56 11.18 8.06
N GLU A 34 -1.49 9.85 8.04
CA GLU A 34 -0.28 9.13 7.64
C GLU A 34 0.09 9.38 6.18
N THR A 35 -0.89 9.53 5.28
CA THR A 35 -0.62 9.90 3.88
C THR A 35 0.01 11.28 3.81
N TRP A 36 -0.52 12.26 4.54
CA TRP A 36 0.05 13.59 4.58
C TRP A 36 1.46 13.58 5.20
N GLU A 37 1.67 12.88 6.32
CA GLU A 37 2.98 12.78 6.98
C GLU A 37 4.04 12.13 6.09
N GLU A 38 3.69 11.05 5.36
CA GLU A 38 4.65 10.28 4.55
C GLU A 38 4.91 10.88 3.17
N THR A 39 3.93 11.59 2.58
CA THR A 39 3.96 11.99 1.16
C THR A 39 3.65 13.45 0.90
N GLY A 40 3.17 14.21 1.89
CA GLY A 40 2.69 15.57 1.72
C GLY A 40 1.32 15.70 1.05
N LEU A 41 0.74 14.60 0.55
CA LEU A 41 -0.56 14.62 -0.15
C LEU A 41 -1.70 14.84 0.85
N ASP A 42 -2.35 16.00 0.76
CA ASP A 42 -3.48 16.37 1.60
C ASP A 42 -4.79 15.81 1.04
N LEU A 43 -5.11 14.58 1.47
CA LEU A 43 -6.35 13.89 1.10
C LEU A 43 -7.61 14.57 1.63
N PHE A 44 -7.51 15.47 2.62
CA PHE A 44 -8.67 16.13 3.20
C PHE A 44 -9.18 17.23 2.25
N HIS A 45 -8.28 18.00 1.65
CA HIS A 45 -8.64 19.10 0.75
C HIS A 45 -8.64 18.71 -0.73
N HIS A 46 -7.83 17.73 -1.13
CA HIS A 46 -7.56 17.44 -2.55
C HIS A 46 -7.96 16.02 -2.99
N ALA A 47 -8.78 15.30 -2.21
CA ALA A 47 -9.25 13.99 -2.61
C ALA A 47 -10.72 13.73 -2.27
N ASP A 48 -11.39 12.92 -3.11
CA ASP A 48 -12.69 12.36 -2.76
C ASP A 48 -12.51 11.00 -2.10
N PHE A 49 -13.10 10.80 -0.93
CA PHE A 49 -13.27 9.46 -0.40
C PHE A 49 -14.21 8.65 -1.30
N LYS A 50 -13.78 7.46 -1.75
CA LYS A 50 -14.60 6.55 -2.57
C LYS A 50 -15.19 5.43 -1.74
N LEU A 51 -14.35 4.64 -1.08
CA LEU A 51 -14.83 3.53 -0.24
C LEU A 51 -13.77 3.02 0.74
N LYS A 52 -14.25 2.32 1.77
CA LYS A 52 -13.45 1.46 2.63
C LYS A 52 -13.36 0.07 1.98
N LEU A 53 -12.15 -0.44 1.81
CA LEU A 53 -11.93 -1.81 1.31
C LEU A 53 -12.01 -2.84 2.45
N PRO A 54 -12.24 -4.13 2.13
CA PRO A 54 -12.26 -5.19 3.13
C PRO A 54 -10.98 -5.23 3.98
N HIS A 55 -11.16 -5.51 5.27
CA HIS A 55 -10.07 -5.69 6.22
C HIS A 55 -9.09 -6.77 5.74
N GLN A 56 -7.80 -6.49 5.86
CA GLN A 56 -6.74 -7.44 5.60
C GLN A 56 -6.16 -7.93 6.93
N LEU A 57 -6.24 -9.24 7.15
CA LEU A 57 -5.55 -9.89 8.25
C LEU A 57 -4.09 -10.13 7.89
N THR A 58 -3.20 -9.69 8.77
CA THR A 58 -1.75 -9.90 8.70
C THR A 58 -1.18 -10.11 10.11
N ARG A 59 0.14 -10.19 10.24
CA ARG A 59 0.83 -10.25 11.53
C ARG A 59 1.86 -9.13 11.61
N SER A 60 2.00 -8.55 12.80
CA SER A 60 3.06 -7.60 13.11
C SER A 60 4.42 -8.29 13.04
N HIS A 61 5.37 -7.70 12.32
CA HIS A 61 6.71 -8.29 12.17
C HIS A 61 7.53 -8.28 13.46
N ARG A 62 7.27 -7.32 14.36
CA ARG A 62 8.04 -7.15 15.60
C ARG A 62 7.80 -8.28 16.61
N ASN A 63 6.59 -8.81 16.67
CA ASN A 63 6.15 -9.72 17.74
C ASN A 63 5.19 -10.81 17.26
N ASN A 64 5.00 -10.94 15.94
CA ASN A 64 4.13 -11.94 15.29
C ASN A 64 2.65 -11.91 15.74
N THR A 65 2.19 -10.81 16.33
CA THR A 65 0.80 -10.68 16.80
C THR A 65 -0.14 -10.41 15.62
N PRO A 66 -1.38 -10.95 15.65
CA PRO A 66 -2.39 -10.61 14.66
C PRO A 66 -2.58 -9.09 14.53
N MET A 67 -2.72 -8.62 13.31
CA MET A 67 -2.93 -7.21 12.99
C MET A 67 -3.99 -7.10 11.89
N ILE A 68 -4.87 -6.12 12.02
CA ILE A 68 -5.88 -5.78 11.02
C ILE A 68 -5.44 -4.50 10.32
N VAL A 69 -5.34 -4.56 9.00
CA VAL A 69 -5.09 -3.39 8.16
C VAL A 69 -6.36 -3.08 7.38
N THR A 70 -6.77 -1.82 7.39
CA THR A 70 -8.00 -1.36 6.73
C THR A 70 -7.66 -0.37 5.63
N PRO A 71 -7.75 -0.76 4.35
CA PRO A 71 -7.44 0.15 3.26
C PRO A 71 -8.62 1.08 2.97
N PHE A 72 -8.32 2.32 2.62
CA PHE A 72 -9.30 3.33 2.20
C PHE A 72 -8.92 3.83 0.82
N LEU A 73 -9.87 3.84 -0.11
CA LEU A 73 -9.66 4.30 -1.47
C LEU A 73 -10.13 5.75 -1.60
N PHE A 74 -9.23 6.57 -2.12
CA PHE A 74 -9.48 7.96 -2.46
C PHE A 74 -9.25 8.19 -3.95
N HIS A 75 -9.97 9.15 -4.51
CA HIS A 75 -9.70 9.70 -5.83
C HIS A 75 -8.99 11.04 -5.66
N TRP A 76 -7.71 11.06 -6.02
CA TRP A 76 -6.85 12.23 -5.93
C TRP A 76 -7.21 13.26 -7.01
N ARG A 77 -7.26 14.54 -6.62
CA ARG A 77 -7.55 15.70 -7.50
C ARG A 77 -6.51 16.82 -7.36
N GLY A 78 -5.47 16.62 -6.56
CA GLY A 78 -4.38 17.58 -6.43
C GLY A 78 -3.35 17.42 -7.54
N ASP A 79 -2.21 18.09 -7.37
CA ASP A 79 -1.03 17.89 -8.22
C ASP A 79 -0.29 16.60 -7.86
N ASP A 80 0.67 16.23 -8.69
CA ASP A 80 1.49 15.03 -8.50
C ASP A 80 2.75 15.30 -7.64
N ASP A 81 2.80 16.44 -6.95
CA ASP A 81 3.96 16.87 -6.15
C ASP A 81 4.02 16.09 -4.84
N ILE A 82 4.85 15.04 -4.83
CA ILE A 82 5.08 14.20 -3.66
C ILE A 82 6.28 14.73 -2.87
N ASN A 83 6.08 15.04 -1.60
CA ASN A 83 7.13 15.41 -0.65
C ASN A 83 7.31 14.30 0.39
N LEU A 84 8.30 13.43 0.17
CA LEU A 84 8.54 12.29 1.04
C LEU A 84 9.25 12.67 2.33
N ASN A 85 8.80 12.06 3.43
CA ASN A 85 9.54 12.07 4.68
C ASN A 85 10.58 10.93 4.75
N HIS A 86 11.34 10.89 5.84
CA HIS A 86 12.39 9.90 6.10
C HIS A 86 11.90 8.43 6.19
N GLU A 87 10.60 8.17 6.21
CA GLU A 87 10.02 6.82 6.21
C GLU A 87 9.93 6.21 4.80
N CYS A 88 10.13 7.02 3.75
CA CYS A 88 9.94 6.64 2.36
C CYS A 88 11.15 7.04 1.50
N ASP A 89 11.83 6.06 0.91
CA ASP A 89 12.97 6.30 0.00
C ASP A 89 12.54 6.80 -1.40
N ASP A 90 11.32 6.46 -1.83
CA ASP A 90 10.85 6.68 -3.20
C ASP A 90 9.32 6.56 -3.28
N ALA A 91 8.72 7.21 -4.27
CA ALA A 91 7.30 7.14 -4.60
C ALA A 91 7.10 7.19 -6.12
N LEU A 92 6.05 6.51 -6.58
CA LEU A 92 5.70 6.47 -7.99
C LEU A 92 4.19 6.35 -8.17
N TRP A 93 3.70 7.00 -9.21
CA TRP A 93 2.37 6.79 -9.74
C TRP A 93 2.39 5.61 -10.72
N ILE A 94 1.49 4.64 -10.52
CA ILE A 94 1.29 3.52 -11.45
C ILE A 94 -0.13 3.64 -12.00
N PRO A 95 -0.32 3.63 -13.33
CA PRO A 95 -1.66 3.65 -13.92
C PRO A 95 -2.50 2.50 -13.37
N LEU A 96 -3.69 2.79 -12.86
CA LEU A 96 -4.53 1.75 -12.25
C LEU A 96 -4.86 0.62 -13.24
N SER A 97 -5.01 0.95 -14.53
CA SER A 97 -5.22 -0.01 -15.62
C SER A 97 -4.11 -1.07 -15.73
N PHE A 98 -2.88 -0.76 -15.33
CA PHE A 98 -1.77 -1.73 -15.28
C PHE A 98 -2.10 -2.94 -14.40
N PHE A 99 -2.87 -2.72 -13.32
CA PHE A 99 -3.28 -3.79 -12.42
C PHE A 99 -4.55 -4.51 -12.88
N ASN A 100 -5.22 -4.05 -13.93
CA ASN A 100 -6.43 -4.71 -14.48
C ASN A 100 -6.09 -5.76 -15.55
N ASP A 101 -4.85 -5.78 -16.04
CA ASP A 101 -4.39 -6.71 -17.07
C ASP A 101 -3.72 -7.93 -16.44
N ASP A 102 -4.27 -9.12 -16.68
CA ASP A 102 -3.69 -10.39 -16.21
C ASP A 102 -2.34 -10.71 -16.85
N VAL A 103 -2.06 -10.19 -18.05
CA VAL A 103 -0.76 -10.36 -18.73
C VAL A 103 0.35 -9.67 -17.94
N MET A 104 0.03 -8.59 -17.23
CA MET A 104 0.99 -7.87 -16.39
C MET A 104 1.31 -8.60 -15.08
N ARG A 105 0.51 -9.63 -14.73
CA ARG A 105 0.69 -10.37 -13.48
C ARG A 105 1.82 -11.38 -13.62
N SER A 106 2.77 -11.33 -12.70
CA SER A 106 3.97 -12.17 -12.68
C SER A 106 4.08 -12.94 -11.36
N SER A 107 5.23 -13.57 -11.15
CA SER A 107 5.58 -14.21 -9.89
C SER A 107 6.98 -13.84 -9.41
N LEU A 108 7.17 -13.94 -8.10
CA LEU A 108 8.46 -13.82 -7.44
C LEU A 108 8.67 -15.02 -6.52
N ILE A 109 9.94 -15.41 -6.34
CA ILE A 109 10.31 -16.45 -5.38
C ILE A 109 10.63 -15.75 -4.06
N TRP A 110 9.73 -15.87 -3.09
CA TRP A 110 9.98 -15.42 -1.73
C TRP A 110 10.71 -16.52 -0.97
N LYS A 111 11.76 -16.15 -0.22
CA LYS A 111 12.58 -17.09 0.54
C LYS A 111 12.59 -16.73 2.02
N GLN A 112 12.41 -17.71 2.89
CA GLN A 112 12.59 -17.59 4.32
C GLN A 112 13.31 -18.83 4.87
N GLY A 113 14.58 -18.66 5.25
CA GLY A 113 15.44 -19.80 5.59
C GLY A 113 15.57 -20.77 4.42
N HIS A 114 15.21 -22.04 4.65
CA HIS A 114 15.21 -23.08 3.61
C HIS A 114 13.90 -23.15 2.81
N PHE A 115 12.88 -22.38 3.18
CA PHE A 115 11.61 -22.36 2.47
C PHE A 115 11.67 -21.37 1.30
N SER A 116 11.16 -21.80 0.16
CA SER A 116 10.93 -20.94 -1.01
C SER A 116 9.50 -21.11 -1.49
N LEU A 117 8.79 -19.99 -1.66
CA LEU A 117 7.41 -19.99 -2.14
C LEU A 117 7.28 -19.08 -3.36
N GLN A 118 6.60 -19.56 -4.39
CA GLN A 118 6.23 -18.73 -5.52
C GLN A 118 5.03 -17.87 -5.13
N MET A 119 5.23 -16.56 -5.13
CA MET A 119 4.22 -15.57 -4.74
C MET A 119 3.80 -14.74 -5.96
N PRO A 120 2.51 -14.37 -6.09
CA PRO A 120 2.07 -13.48 -7.15
C PRO A 120 2.64 -12.08 -6.95
N CYS A 121 2.94 -11.38 -8.04
CA CYS A 121 3.39 -10.00 -8.02
C CYS A 121 3.05 -9.25 -9.31
N TYR A 122 3.26 -7.94 -9.28
CA TYR A 122 3.46 -7.12 -10.47
C TYR A 122 4.85 -6.51 -10.45
N ARG A 123 5.43 -6.31 -11.63
CA ARG A 123 6.72 -5.65 -11.81
C ARG A 123 6.53 -4.39 -12.64
N TYR A 124 6.88 -3.25 -12.08
CA TYR A 124 6.77 -1.96 -12.76
C TYR A 124 8.11 -1.24 -12.67
N GLY A 125 8.82 -1.17 -13.80
CA GLY A 125 10.24 -0.79 -13.81
C GLY A 125 11.05 -1.70 -12.90
N GLU A 126 11.85 -1.10 -12.01
CA GLU A 126 12.65 -1.84 -11.02
C GLU A 126 11.87 -2.22 -9.75
N LYS A 127 10.61 -1.79 -9.65
CA LYS A 127 9.80 -1.97 -8.44
C LYS A 127 8.92 -3.21 -8.55
N THR A 128 8.69 -3.86 -7.41
CA THR A 128 7.85 -5.06 -7.32
C THR A 128 6.71 -4.83 -6.33
N VAL A 129 5.47 -4.98 -6.80
CA VAL A 129 4.26 -4.94 -5.97
C VAL A 129 3.85 -6.37 -5.64
N TRP A 130 3.80 -6.71 -4.35
CA TRP A 130 3.50 -8.06 -3.90
C TRP A 130 2.91 -8.06 -2.49
N GLY A 131 2.68 -9.25 -1.93
CA GLY A 131 2.30 -9.42 -0.52
C GLY A 131 1.00 -8.70 -0.16
N LEU A 132 1.02 -7.98 0.96
CA LEU A 132 -0.17 -7.29 1.47
C LEU A 132 -0.67 -6.19 0.52
N THR A 133 0.25 -5.41 -0.07
CA THR A 133 -0.07 -4.35 -1.05
C THR A 133 -0.82 -4.94 -2.25
N LEU A 134 -0.34 -6.05 -2.79
CA LEU A 134 -1.03 -6.76 -3.87
C LEU A 134 -2.41 -7.29 -3.43
N ARG A 135 -2.53 -7.85 -2.23
CA ARG A 135 -3.84 -8.33 -1.73
C ARG A 135 -4.90 -7.22 -1.64
N MET A 136 -4.48 -6.00 -1.33
CA MET A 136 -5.35 -4.82 -1.34
C MET A 136 -5.76 -4.44 -2.77
N LEU A 137 -4.82 -4.40 -3.71
CA LEU A 137 -5.10 -4.19 -5.14
C LEU A 137 -6.04 -5.26 -5.72
N ASP A 138 -5.88 -6.52 -5.31
CA ASP A 138 -6.79 -7.60 -5.70
C ASP A 138 -8.23 -7.36 -5.20
N GLN A 139 -8.45 -6.57 -4.14
CA GLN A 139 -9.82 -6.16 -3.75
C GLN A 139 -10.37 -5.05 -4.65
N ILE A 140 -9.52 -4.18 -5.19
CA ILE A 140 -9.91 -3.17 -6.17
C ILE A 140 -10.28 -3.88 -7.48
N ARG A 141 -9.47 -4.85 -7.94
CA ARG A 141 -9.75 -5.66 -9.15
C ARG A 141 -11.10 -6.37 -9.17
N LYS A 142 -11.67 -6.68 -8.01
CA LYS A 142 -13.02 -7.27 -7.90
C LYS A 142 -14.15 -6.25 -8.16
N ARG A 143 -13.80 -4.99 -8.38
CA ARG A 143 -14.68 -3.84 -8.57
C ARG A 143 -14.35 -3.18 -9.92
N PRO A 144 -14.77 -3.80 -11.04
CA PRO A 144 -14.43 -3.32 -12.38
C PRO A 144 -14.89 -1.88 -12.65
N GLU A 145 -15.91 -1.40 -11.92
CA GLU A 145 -16.36 0.01 -11.97
C GLU A 145 -15.30 1.03 -11.56
N LEU A 146 -14.23 0.60 -10.86
CA LEU A 146 -13.12 1.46 -10.45
C LEU A 146 -12.03 1.61 -11.52
N PHE A 147 -12.10 0.85 -12.61
CA PHE A 147 -11.15 0.89 -13.72
C PHE A 147 -11.72 1.55 -14.99
N ALA A 148 -12.98 2.01 -14.92
CA ALA A 148 -13.70 2.64 -16.02
C ALA A 148 -13.42 4.14 -16.12
#